data_AF-A0A7Y7Y8U2-F1
#
_entry.id   AF-A0A7Y7Y8U2-F1
#
_cell.length_a   1.000
_cell.length_b   1.000
_cell.length_c   1.000
_cell.angle_alpha   90.00
_cell.angle_beta   90.00
_cell.angle_gamma   90.00
#
_symmetry.space_group_name_H-M   'P 1'
#
loop_
_entity.id
_entity.type
_entity.pdbx_description
1 polymer ?
#
loop_
_entity_poly.entity_id
_entity_poly.type
_entity_poly.pdbx_seq_one_letter_code
_entity_poly.pdbx_strand_id
1 'polypeptide(L)'
;MSFNLANKSLAERATIEDEKSRLFDLWQSNLGKAKGEAARLFGERSKRKGKWAEWVRAELDTLSPPEYTSMVRSEVNRLMAAAK
;
A
#
# COMPACT_ATOMS: atom_id res chain seq x y z
N MET A 1 8.73 -21.73 -11.30
CA MET A 1 9.89 -21.01 -10.75
C MET A 1 9.94 -21.23 -9.24
N SER A 2 11.11 -21.47 -8.62
CA SER A 2 11.20 -21.63 -7.16
C SER A 2 11.31 -20.28 -6.45
N PHE A 3 10.51 -20.06 -5.41
CA PHE A 3 10.56 -18.85 -4.57
C PHE A 3 11.69 -18.88 -3.53
N ASN A 4 12.43 -19.99 -3.42
CA ASN A 4 13.56 -20.10 -2.51
C ASN A 4 14.72 -19.21 -2.99
N LEU A 5 15.10 -18.23 -2.17
CA LEU A 5 16.21 -17.31 -2.44
C LEU A 5 17.55 -18.05 -2.63
N ALA A 6 17.73 -19.18 -1.92
CA ALA A 6 18.92 -20.02 -2.01
C ALA A 6 19.11 -20.68 -3.39
N ASN A 7 18.04 -20.79 -4.17
CA ASN A 7 18.10 -21.35 -5.53
C ASN A 7 18.40 -20.29 -6.60
N LYS A 8 18.45 -19.01 -6.22
CA LYS A 8 18.76 -17.90 -7.14
C LYS A 8 20.26 -17.66 -7.22
N SER A 9 20.72 -17.16 -8.35
CA SER A 9 22.10 -16.69 -8.54
C SER A 9 22.41 -15.48 -7.64
N LEU A 10 23.69 -15.22 -7.38
CA LEU A 10 24.12 -14.07 -6.58
C LEU A 10 23.67 -12.73 -7.20
N ALA A 11 23.72 -12.61 -8.53
CA ALA A 11 23.28 -11.42 -9.24
C ALA A 11 21.78 -11.16 -9.03
N GLU A 12 20.93 -12.18 -9.18
CA GLU A 12 19.50 -12.06 -8.93
C GLU A 12 19.20 -11.69 -7.47
N ARG A 13 19.93 -12.26 -6.51
CA ARG A 13 19.78 -11.89 -5.09
C ARG A 13 20.10 -10.42 -4.87
N ALA A 14 21.21 -9.93 -5.43
CA ALA A 14 21.61 -8.53 -5.30
C ALA A 14 20.52 -7.59 -5.84
N THR A 15 19.93 -7.89 -7.01
CA THR A 15 18.83 -7.08 -7.56
C THR A 15 17.58 -7.08 -6.68
N ILE A 16 17.28 -8.20 -6.02
CA ILE A 16 16.13 -8.30 -5.10
C ILE A 16 16.38 -7.47 -3.84
N GLU A 17 17.59 -7.52 -3.28
CA GLU A 17 17.92 -6.75 -2.07
C GLU A 17 17.99 -5.23 -2.34
N ASP A 18 18.47 -4.83 -3.52
CA ASP A 18 18.44 -3.43 -3.95
C ASP A 18 17.00 -2.91 -4.08
N GLU A 19 16.14 -3.67 -4.76
CA GLU A 19 14.73 -3.33 -4.89
C GLU A 19 14.00 -3.27 -3.53
N LYS A 20 14.28 -4.22 -2.62
CA LYS A 20 13.75 -4.17 -1.26
C LYS A 20 14.19 -2.93 -0.49
N SER A 21 15.46 -2.56 -0.60
CA SER A 21 15.99 -1.36 0.06
C SER A 21 15.27 -0.11 -0.44
N ARG A 22 15.12 0.02 -1.77
CA ARG A 22 14.37 1.11 -2.40
C ARG A 22 12.91 1.18 -1.92
N LEU A 23 12.23 0.03 -1.86
CA LEU A 23 10.84 -0.05 -1.38
C LEU A 23 10.72 0.29 0.11
N PHE A 24 11.70 -0.09 0.91
CA PHE A 24 11.74 0.22 2.34
C PHE A 24 11.90 1.73 2.59
N ASP A 25 12.78 2.40 1.85
CA ASP A 25 12.95 3.86 1.95
C ASP A 25 11.68 4.62 1.53
N LEU A 26 11.04 4.16 0.45
CA LEU A 26 9.74 4.68 0.02
C LEU A 26 8.69 4.50 1.11
N TRP A 27 8.64 3.32 1.73
CA TRP A 27 7.71 3.05 2.81
C TRP A 27 7.97 3.94 4.02
N GLN A 28 9.21 4.03 4.50
CA GLN A 28 9.57 4.84 5.67
C GLN A 28 9.20 6.30 5.47
N SER A 29 9.53 6.87 4.31
CA SER A 29 9.27 8.28 4.00
C SER A 29 7.79 8.61 3.80
N ASN A 30 6.94 7.63 3.45
CA ASN A 30 5.53 7.87 3.11
C ASN A 30 4.53 7.30 4.11
N LEU A 31 4.95 6.52 5.11
CA LEU A 31 4.03 5.86 6.04
C LEU A 31 3.07 6.83 6.73
N GLY A 32 3.58 7.99 7.18
CA GLY A 32 2.75 9.02 7.81
C GLY A 32 1.69 9.59 6.87
N LYS A 33 2.08 9.89 5.63
CA LYS A 33 1.17 10.40 4.59
C LYS A 33 0.12 9.35 4.22
N ALA A 34 0.54 8.10 4.07
CA ALA A 34 -0.37 6.99 3.74
C ALA A 34 -1.44 6.79 4.81
N LYS A 35 -1.08 6.89 6.10
CA LYS A 35 -2.04 6.86 7.21
C LYS A 35 -3.01 8.04 7.18
N GLY A 36 -2.52 9.25 6.86
CA GLY A 36 -3.37 10.43 6.72
C GLY A 36 -4.40 10.29 5.59
N GLU A 37 -3.97 9.85 4.41
CA GLU A 37 -4.87 9.55 3.29
C GLU A 37 -5.87 8.45 3.63
N ALA A 38 -5.41 7.37 4.28
CA ALA A 38 -6.29 6.30 4.71
C ALA A 38 -7.37 6.79 5.69
N ALA A 39 -7.01 7.65 6.64
CA ALA A 39 -7.95 8.26 7.58
C ALA A 39 -8.98 9.15 6.85
N ARG A 40 -8.53 9.97 5.88
CA ARG A 40 -9.42 10.79 5.03
C ARG A 40 -10.43 9.91 4.27
N LEU A 41 -9.94 8.86 3.61
CA LEU A 41 -10.78 7.94 2.84
C LEU A 41 -11.77 7.20 3.74
N PHE A 42 -11.32 6.74 4.90
CA PHE A 42 -12.16 6.05 5.89
C PHE A 42 -13.24 6.96 6.49
N GLY A 43 -12.91 8.22 6.76
CA GLY A 43 -13.87 9.21 7.30
C GLY A 43 -15.07 9.47 6.40
N GLU A 44 -14.94 9.30 5.09
CA GLU A 44 -16.02 9.47 4.11
C GLU A 44 -17.03 8.31 4.09
N ARG A 45 -16.79 7.24 4.86
CA ARG A 45 -17.61 6.01 4.85
C ARG A 45 -19.07 6.24 5.21
N SER A 46 -19.34 7.00 6.28
CA SER A 46 -20.73 7.25 6.74
C SER A 46 -21.54 8.06 5.74
N LYS A 47 -20.90 9.05 5.09
CA LYS A 47 -21.51 9.92 4.08
C LYS A 47 -21.83 9.16 2.80
N ARG A 48 -20.94 8.27 2.36
CA ARG A 48 -21.05 7.57 1.06
C ARG A 48 -21.81 6.23 1.12
N LYS A 49 -21.91 5.63 2.32
CA LYS A 49 -22.66 4.38 2.55
C LYS A 49 -22.25 3.29 1.54
N GLY A 50 -23.21 2.67 0.86
CA GLY A 50 -22.97 1.57 -0.07
C GLY A 50 -22.04 1.90 -1.25
N LYS A 51 -21.88 3.19 -1.59
CA LYS A 51 -20.98 3.63 -2.68
C LYS A 51 -19.54 3.86 -2.24
N TRP A 52 -19.24 3.74 -0.94
CA TRP A 52 -17.94 4.08 -0.38
C TRP A 52 -16.80 3.26 -1.01
N ALA A 53 -16.96 1.94 -1.15
CA ALA A 53 -15.89 1.07 -1.67
C ALA A 53 -15.57 1.32 -3.15
N GLU A 54 -16.55 1.68 -3.96
CA GLU A 54 -16.33 2.09 -5.36
C GLU A 54 -15.60 3.43 -5.45
N TRP A 55 -16.04 4.41 -4.64
CA TRP A 55 -15.36 5.69 -4.59
C TRP A 55 -13.91 5.60 -4.10
N VAL A 56 -13.64 4.79 -3.05
CA VAL A 56 -12.26 4.57 -2.57
C VAL A 56 -11.37 4.00 -3.68
N ARG A 57 -11.89 3.09 -4.52
CA ARG A 57 -11.12 2.56 -5.67
C ARG A 57 -10.77 3.69 -6.65
N ALA A 58 -11.75 4.52 -7.01
CA ALA A 58 -11.51 5.67 -7.88
C ALA A 58 -10.48 6.66 -7.30
N GLU A 59 -10.50 6.92 -5.99
CA GLU A 59 -9.49 7.77 -5.34
C GLU A 59 -8.10 7.13 -5.41
N LEU A 60 -7.98 5.82 -5.14
CA LEU A 60 -6.71 5.10 -5.20
C LEU A 60 -6.13 5.08 -6.62
N ASP A 61 -6.98 5.04 -7.66
CA ASP A 61 -6.54 5.08 -9.07
C ASP A 61 -5.90 6.43 -9.46
N THR A 62 -6.14 7.50 -8.69
CA THR A 62 -5.48 8.80 -8.89
C THR A 62 -4.12 8.91 -8.20
N LEU A 63 -3.79 7.98 -7.31
CA LEU A 63 -2.55 8.01 -6.55
C LEU A 63 -1.40 7.39 -7.34
N SER A 64 -0.23 7.98 -7.14
CA SER A 64 1.05 7.48 -7.64
C SER A 64 2.13 7.72 -6.59
N PRO A 65 3.22 6.93 -6.59
CA PRO A 65 3.44 5.73 -7.40
C PRO A 65 2.60 4.51 -6.90
N PRO A 66 2.51 3.40 -7.67
CA PRO A 66 1.70 2.23 -7.31
C PRO A 66 2.00 1.63 -5.92
N GLU A 67 3.26 1.72 -5.48
CA GLU A 67 3.72 1.30 -4.16
C GLU A 67 3.05 2.15 -3.06
N TYR A 68 2.95 3.47 -3.27
CA TYR A 68 2.26 4.36 -2.35
C TYR A 68 0.75 4.09 -2.33
N THR A 69 0.14 3.86 -3.49
CA THR A 69 -1.27 3.45 -3.59
C THR A 69 -1.54 2.16 -2.80
N SER A 70 -0.62 1.20 -2.87
CA SER A 70 -0.69 -0.05 -2.11
C SER A 70 -0.57 0.18 -0.60
N MET A 71 0.29 1.10 -0.16
CA MET A 71 0.39 1.51 1.24
C MET A 71 -0.94 2.10 1.74
N VAL A 72 -1.51 3.07 1.03
CA VAL A 72 -2.80 3.69 1.40
C VAL A 72 -3.90 2.64 1.47
N ARG A 73 -3.99 1.73 0.50
CA ARG A 73 -4.96 0.63 0.48
C ARG A 73 -4.81 -0.27 1.73
N SER A 74 -3.59 -0.62 2.10
CA SER A 74 -3.33 -1.46 3.28
C SER A 74 -3.78 -0.79 4.59
N GLU A 75 -3.53 0.52 4.74
CA GLU A 75 -3.94 1.27 5.93
C GLU A 75 -5.46 1.49 5.97
N VAL A 76 -6.14 1.69 4.84
CA VAL A 76 -7.62 1.70 4.79
C VAL A 76 -8.18 0.36 5.25
N ASN A 77 -7.62 -0.75 4.75
CA ASN A 77 -8.04 -2.10 5.16
C ASN A 77 -7.79 -2.35 6.65
N ARG A 78 -6.70 -1.83 7.21
CA ARG A 78 -6.40 -1.89 8.65
C ARG A 78 -7.47 -1.16 9.47
N LEU A 79 -7.85 0.06 9.09
CA LEU A 79 -8.91 0.81 9.76
C LEU A 79 -10.27 0.10 9.66
N MET A 80 -10.56 -0.49 8.50
CA MET A 80 -11.77 -1.31 8.30
C MET A 80 -11.81 -2.54 9.20
N ALA A 81 -10.67 -3.23 9.39
CA ALA A 81 -10.56 -4.38 10.26
C ALA A 81 -10.68 -4.00 11.75
N ALA A 82 -10.15 -2.84 12.14
CA ALA A 82 -10.24 -2.33 13.52
C ALA A 82 -11.63 -1.79 13.88
N ALA A 83 -12.43 -1.38 12.90
CA ALA A 83 -13.79 -0.84 13.09
C ALA A 83 -14.89 -1.91 13.00
N LYS A 84 -14.51 -3.19 12.93
CA LYS A 84 -15.43 -4.34 12.93
C LYS A 84 -15.57 -4.88 14.35
#